data_AF-A0A8H6E6H2-F1
#
_entry.id   AF-A0A8H6E6H2-F1
#
_cell.length_a   1.000
_cell.length_b   1.000
_cell.length_c   1.000
_cell.angle_alpha   90.00
_cell.angle_beta   90.00
_cell.angle_gamma   90.00
#
_symmetry.space_group_name_H-M   'P 1'
#
loop_
_entity.id
_entity.type
_entity.pdbx_description
1 polymer ?
#
loop_
_entity_poly.entity_id
_entity_poly.type
_entity_poly.pdbx_seq_one_letter_code
_entity_poly.pdbx_strand_id
1 'polypeptide(L)'
;MEPDSSPAVEEATGEDVSVEEKAVEIEVHGLKARTFLNCAPQDLVPSRYLRKAERSSVVQRTIWLFRRKQNAEQVNLNKWSEVDIRFRGVYKTLKKVPPFRKGLYEDDMDNLAPPARDFDFDFAARAQGQVVYALLDEILRALKILRQTEDNRSYFCLRSARLLTCRFEYWTGYREKYKDTPFTRGLVSLEHYPARHSAQTVLQVSTTAEEHETLKSALEGKFKQLLAQLLQNVHRLQPPGDKIPDQEVFLIGLHGSRLHVFRGIFPGHKTSRLWSGRHNPAESDAEISRLVISGANQRFYSRQNMERLLQKVAWFHLSTCDSEPEPHVFRILGSKEYDLWVKSDFYAAMTLLVGLVMYLMSGRARCGILQHAFDRWPYDEDEEPDSEDEELRKKVAQEENDVVEQERKLMELKKQKREEDQKRFWRREAMRSSANDRIGGFKDFRQPWWDWVWEDKHDDGRAKDDAAVIFEGP
;
A
#
# COMPACT_ATOMS: atom_id res chain seq x y z
N MET A 1 4.25 -71.86 27.54
CA MET A 1 2.94 -71.28 27.16
C MET A 1 2.91 -69.92 27.80
N GLU A 2 3.24 -68.92 26.99
CA GLU A 2 3.31 -67.52 27.39
C GLU A 2 1.92 -67.05 27.82
N PRO A 3 1.83 -66.24 28.89
CA PRO A 3 0.58 -65.61 29.30
C PRO A 3 0.35 -64.32 28.52
N ASP A 4 -0.86 -64.15 27.98
CA ASP A 4 -1.38 -62.91 27.41
C ASP A 4 -1.30 -61.78 28.45
N SER A 5 -0.32 -60.89 28.28
CA SER A 5 -0.28 -59.60 28.94
C SER A 5 -0.68 -58.53 27.93
N SER A 6 -1.90 -58.01 28.09
CA SER A 6 -2.42 -56.84 27.39
C SER A 6 -1.49 -55.64 27.58
N PRO A 7 -1.03 -54.96 26.52
CA PRO A 7 -0.39 -53.67 26.69
C PRO A 7 -1.47 -52.58 26.80
N ALA A 8 -1.29 -51.74 27.81
CA ALA A 8 -2.05 -50.52 28.02
C ALA A 8 -2.05 -49.67 26.74
N VAL A 9 -3.24 -49.32 26.27
CA VAL A 9 -3.43 -48.26 25.28
C VAL A 9 -3.19 -46.96 26.04
N GLU A 10 -1.99 -46.41 25.89
CA GLU A 10 -1.72 -45.01 26.21
C GLU A 10 -2.68 -44.16 25.37
N GLU A 11 -3.66 -43.54 26.05
CA GLU A 11 -4.46 -42.45 25.49
C GLU A 11 -3.49 -41.32 25.11
N ALA A 12 -3.11 -41.29 23.84
CA ALA A 12 -2.58 -40.10 23.22
C ALA A 12 -3.70 -39.04 23.24
N THR A 13 -3.68 -38.19 24.27
CA THR A 13 -4.38 -36.91 24.27
C THR A 13 -3.77 -36.05 23.16
N GLY A 14 -4.26 -36.27 21.95
CA GLY A 14 -4.09 -35.36 20.83
C GLY A 14 -4.81 -34.07 21.19
N GLU A 15 -4.05 -33.12 21.70
CA GLU A 15 -4.40 -31.70 21.65
C GLU A 15 -4.44 -31.29 20.17
N ASP A 16 -5.53 -31.63 19.48
CA ASP A 16 -5.96 -30.92 18.28
C ASP A 16 -6.44 -29.53 18.73
N VAL A 17 -5.48 -28.65 19.00
CA VAL A 17 -5.71 -27.21 19.17
C VAL A 17 -6.12 -26.68 17.80
N SER A 18 -7.42 -26.76 17.49
CA SER A 18 -8.03 -25.82 16.56
C SER A 18 -7.78 -24.43 17.12
N VAL A 19 -6.84 -23.70 16.53
CA VAL A 19 -6.57 -22.31 16.87
C VAL A 19 -7.83 -21.52 16.53
N GLU A 20 -8.72 -21.40 17.50
CA GLU A 20 -9.78 -20.40 17.46
C GLU A 20 -9.08 -19.05 17.33
N GLU A 21 -9.17 -18.44 16.15
CA GLU A 21 -8.65 -17.11 15.89
C GLU A 21 -9.30 -16.16 16.91
N LYS A 22 -8.54 -15.75 17.93
CA LYS A 22 -9.02 -14.85 18.98
C LYS A 22 -9.47 -13.53 18.36
N ALA A 23 -10.78 -13.36 18.20
CA ALA A 23 -11.36 -12.11 17.73
C ALA A 23 -11.20 -11.03 18.80
N VAL A 24 -10.72 -9.85 18.39
CA VAL A 24 -10.64 -8.68 19.27
C VAL A 24 -11.95 -7.91 19.16
N GLU A 25 -12.70 -7.87 20.26
CA GLU A 25 -13.95 -7.12 20.34
C GLU A 25 -13.71 -5.65 20.70
N ILE A 26 -14.35 -4.78 19.93
CA ILE A 26 -14.21 -3.33 20.03
C ILE A 26 -15.59 -2.71 20.06
N GLU A 27 -15.76 -1.62 20.80
CA GLU A 27 -17.01 -0.89 20.87
C GLU A 27 -16.79 0.58 20.46
N VAL A 28 -17.59 1.06 19.52
CA VAL A 28 -17.58 2.46 19.06
C VAL A 28 -19.01 2.96 19.05
N HIS A 29 -19.31 3.88 19.98
CA HIS A 29 -20.63 4.54 20.12
C HIS A 29 -21.82 3.57 20.02
N GLY A 30 -21.77 2.45 20.75
CA GLY A 30 -22.83 1.44 20.78
C GLY A 30 -22.80 0.40 19.65
N LEU A 31 -21.90 0.53 18.67
CA LEU A 31 -21.61 -0.52 17.70
C LEU A 31 -20.46 -1.39 18.18
N LYS A 32 -20.62 -2.71 18.04
CA LYS A 32 -19.58 -3.69 18.30
C LYS A 32 -18.92 -4.11 16.99
N ALA A 33 -17.59 -4.18 17.00
CA ALA A 33 -16.81 -4.70 15.90
C ALA A 33 -15.98 -5.90 16.38
N ARG A 34 -16.17 -7.04 15.72
CA ARG A 34 -15.31 -8.23 15.88
C ARG A 34 -14.20 -8.17 14.85
N THR A 35 -12.99 -7.94 15.34
CA THR A 35 -11.81 -7.85 14.49
C THR A 35 -11.03 -9.15 14.51
N PHE A 36 -10.95 -9.81 13.37
CA PHE A 36 -10.13 -10.99 13.15
C PHE A 36 -8.81 -10.54 12.54
N LEU A 37 -7.70 -10.78 13.24
CA LEU A 37 -6.36 -10.38 12.80
C LEU A 37 -5.63 -11.57 12.17
N ASN A 38 -4.59 -11.30 11.38
CA ASN A 38 -3.77 -12.33 10.72
C ASN A 38 -4.54 -13.25 9.77
N CYS A 39 -5.67 -12.79 9.23
CA CYS A 39 -6.48 -13.54 8.28
C CYS A 39 -5.68 -13.89 7.01
N ALA A 40 -6.07 -14.98 6.35
CA ALA A 40 -5.44 -15.37 5.10
C ALA A 40 -5.76 -14.34 4.01
N PRO A 41 -4.82 -14.04 3.07
CA PRO A 41 -5.07 -13.09 1.99
C PRO A 41 -6.36 -13.35 1.19
N GLN A 42 -6.74 -14.63 1.07
CA GLN A 42 -7.94 -15.08 0.35
C GLN A 42 -9.25 -14.64 1.01
N ASP A 43 -9.23 -14.40 2.32
CA ASP A 43 -10.39 -13.91 3.09
C ASP A 43 -10.58 -12.40 2.89
N LEU A 44 -9.51 -11.67 2.58
CA LEU A 44 -9.58 -10.25 2.25
C LEU A 44 -9.89 -10.00 0.79
N VAL A 45 -9.20 -10.68 -0.13
CA VAL A 45 -9.34 -10.50 -1.57
C VAL A 45 -9.64 -11.85 -2.21
N PRO A 46 -10.65 -11.95 -3.10
CA PRO A 46 -10.99 -13.24 -3.70
C PRO A 46 -9.79 -13.87 -4.43
N SER A 47 -9.62 -15.18 -4.22
CA SER A 47 -8.45 -15.95 -4.67
C SER A 47 -8.15 -15.84 -6.18
N ARG A 48 -9.19 -15.67 -7.01
CA ARG A 48 -9.05 -15.40 -8.45
C ARG A 48 -8.15 -14.19 -8.71
N TYR A 49 -8.37 -13.08 -8.00
CA TYR A 49 -7.62 -11.83 -8.21
C TYR A 49 -6.22 -11.90 -7.61
N LEU A 50 -6.02 -12.67 -6.54
CA LEU A 50 -4.68 -12.95 -6.02
C LEU A 50 -3.85 -13.76 -7.02
N ARG A 51 -4.42 -14.79 -7.64
CA ARG A 51 -3.75 -15.55 -8.70
C ARG A 51 -3.45 -14.69 -9.93
N LYS A 52 -4.36 -13.77 -10.30
CA LYS A 52 -4.09 -12.79 -11.37
C LYS A 52 -2.97 -11.82 -10.98
N ALA A 53 -2.90 -11.41 -9.72
CA ALA A 53 -1.85 -10.54 -9.20
C ALA A 53 -0.46 -11.20 -9.23
N GLU A 54 -0.35 -12.47 -8.82
CA GLU A 54 0.89 -13.25 -8.92
C GLU A 54 1.42 -13.38 -10.36
N ARG A 55 0.50 -13.32 -11.33
CA ARG A 55 0.83 -13.37 -12.76
C ARG A 55 1.22 -12.02 -13.34
N SER A 56 0.93 -10.93 -12.64
CA SER A 56 1.20 -9.58 -13.11
C SER A 56 2.71 -9.28 -13.17
N SER A 57 3.13 -8.56 -14.20
CA SER A 57 4.50 -8.05 -14.34
C SER A 57 4.95 -7.19 -13.17
N VAL A 58 4.00 -6.54 -12.48
CA VAL A 58 4.25 -5.69 -11.31
C VAL A 58 4.81 -6.52 -10.14
N VAL A 59 4.29 -7.73 -9.94
CA VAL A 59 4.68 -8.62 -8.84
C VAL A 59 5.87 -9.51 -9.23
N GLN A 60 5.88 -10.02 -10.47
CA GLN A 60 6.94 -10.94 -10.93
C GLN A 60 8.31 -10.25 -11.02
N ARG A 61 8.34 -8.97 -11.42
CA ARG A 61 9.59 -8.29 -11.71
C ARG A 61 10.33 -7.90 -10.44
N THR A 62 11.53 -8.44 -10.26
CA THR A 62 12.32 -8.23 -9.04
C THR A 62 12.79 -6.78 -8.91
N ILE A 63 12.46 -6.13 -7.78
CA ILE A 63 12.91 -4.76 -7.48
C ILE A 63 14.41 -4.74 -7.25
N TRP A 64 15.06 -3.67 -7.70
CA TRP A 64 16.50 -3.46 -7.59
C TRP A 64 17.09 -3.78 -6.20
N LEU A 65 16.43 -3.35 -5.11
CA LEU A 65 16.86 -3.63 -3.73
C LEU A 65 17.00 -5.12 -3.42
N PHE A 66 16.03 -5.92 -3.89
CA PHE A 66 15.90 -7.33 -3.55
C PHE A 66 16.63 -8.29 -4.50
N ARG A 67 17.36 -7.75 -5.48
CA ARG A 67 18.19 -8.54 -6.40
C ARG A 67 19.41 -9.16 -5.71
N ARG A 68 19.99 -8.45 -4.73
CA ARG A 68 21.24 -8.87 -4.06
C ARG A 68 21.08 -9.24 -2.59
N LYS A 69 20.05 -8.74 -1.91
CA LYS A 69 19.81 -8.97 -0.48
C LYS A 69 18.35 -9.29 -0.22
N GLN A 70 18.09 -10.05 0.85
CA GLN A 70 16.73 -10.33 1.31
C GLN A 70 16.15 -9.19 2.16
N ASN A 71 17.00 -8.53 2.97
CA ASN A 71 16.61 -7.37 3.78
C ASN A 71 17.14 -6.07 3.15
N ALA A 72 16.23 -5.15 2.87
CA ALA A 72 16.53 -3.90 2.18
C ALA A 72 17.17 -2.83 3.07
N GLU A 73 17.09 -2.94 4.40
CA GLU A 73 17.70 -1.98 5.34
C GLU A 73 19.23 -1.87 5.19
N GLN A 74 19.87 -2.97 4.80
CA GLN A 74 21.32 -3.05 4.66
C GLN A 74 21.82 -2.55 3.28
N VAL A 75 20.93 -2.00 2.45
CA VAL A 75 21.26 -1.51 1.11
C VAL A 75 21.42 0.01 1.14
N ASN A 76 22.50 0.52 0.55
CA ASN A 76 22.71 1.95 0.45
C ASN A 76 21.77 2.57 -0.61
N LEU A 77 20.69 3.21 -0.15
CA LEU A 77 19.68 3.87 -0.99
C LEU A 77 20.24 5.01 -1.85
N ASN A 78 21.41 5.58 -1.53
CA ASN A 78 22.04 6.62 -2.35
C ASN A 78 22.64 6.06 -3.65
N LYS A 79 22.94 4.76 -3.70
CA LYS A 79 23.48 4.06 -4.87
C LYS A 79 22.39 3.40 -5.73
N TRP A 80 21.14 3.85 -5.61
CA TRP A 80 20.01 3.33 -6.38
C TRP A 80 20.30 3.37 -7.89
N SER A 81 19.84 2.35 -8.63
CA SER A 81 20.00 2.29 -10.09
C SER A 81 19.39 3.50 -10.78
N GLU A 82 20.09 4.07 -11.75
CA GLU A 82 19.53 5.15 -12.58
C GLU A 82 18.52 4.63 -13.61
N VAL A 83 18.51 3.30 -13.86
CA VAL A 83 17.66 2.66 -14.86
C VAL A 83 16.38 2.11 -14.22
N ASP A 84 16.49 1.34 -13.13
CA ASP A 84 15.32 0.83 -12.40
C ASP A 84 14.98 1.76 -11.23
N ILE A 85 14.12 2.75 -11.48
CA ILE A 85 13.67 3.73 -10.48
C ILE A 85 12.45 3.29 -9.67
N ARG A 86 11.89 2.10 -9.94
CA ARG A 86 10.63 1.64 -9.32
C ARG A 86 10.76 1.59 -7.80
N PHE A 87 9.74 2.06 -7.09
CA PHE A 87 9.70 2.10 -5.62
C PHE A 87 10.84 2.89 -4.93
N ARG A 88 11.71 3.59 -5.68
CA ARG A 88 12.77 4.42 -5.09
C ARG A 88 12.20 5.46 -4.12
N GLY A 89 11.05 6.05 -4.48
CA GLY A 89 10.33 7.00 -3.63
C GLY A 89 9.94 6.39 -2.29
N VAL A 90 9.33 5.19 -2.34
CA VAL A 90 8.85 4.42 -1.18
C VAL A 90 9.96 4.18 -0.16
N TYR A 91 11.11 3.66 -0.59
CA TYR A 91 12.20 3.34 0.35
C TYR A 91 12.94 4.57 0.88
N LYS A 92 12.98 5.67 0.11
CA LYS A 92 13.52 6.94 0.59
C LYS A 92 12.62 7.58 1.66
N THR A 93 11.29 7.43 1.56
CA THR A 93 10.36 7.89 2.59
C THR A 93 10.29 6.94 3.78
N LEU A 94 10.37 5.61 3.58
CA LEU A 94 10.42 4.62 4.66
C LEU A 94 11.59 4.87 5.63
N LYS A 95 12.74 5.35 5.14
CA LYS A 95 13.87 5.73 6.02
C LYS A 95 13.52 6.85 7.03
N LYS A 96 12.49 7.66 6.74
CA LYS A 96 12.05 8.76 7.61
C LYS A 96 10.95 8.34 8.60
N VAL A 97 10.44 7.12 8.46
CA VAL A 97 9.37 6.58 9.30
C VAL A 97 9.97 6.05 10.60
N PRO A 98 9.26 6.17 11.74
CA PRO A 98 9.72 5.62 13.02
C PRO A 98 10.01 4.12 12.92
N PRO A 99 11.18 3.66 13.39
CA PRO A 99 11.52 2.25 13.42
C PRO A 99 10.86 1.59 14.64
N PHE A 100 9.58 1.24 14.52
CA PHE A 100 8.91 0.39 15.52
C PHE A 100 9.55 -1.00 15.48
N ARG A 101 9.97 -1.50 16.66
CA ARG A 101 10.59 -2.83 16.76
C ARG A 101 9.57 -3.96 16.72
N LYS A 102 8.39 -3.71 17.27
CA LYS A 102 7.26 -4.63 17.30
C LYS A 102 6.18 -4.19 16.32
N GLY A 103 5.34 -5.14 15.95
CA GLY A 103 4.13 -4.91 15.20
C GLY A 103 2.99 -4.39 16.04
N LEU A 104 2.00 -3.77 15.40
CA LEU A 104 0.79 -3.34 16.07
C LEU A 104 0.05 -4.55 16.68
N TYR A 105 0.14 -5.73 16.06
CA TYR A 105 -0.49 -6.97 16.55
C TYR A 105 0.35 -7.72 17.59
N GLU A 106 1.64 -7.41 17.71
CA GLU A 106 2.58 -8.05 18.65
C GLU A 106 2.71 -7.28 19.97
N ASP A 107 2.08 -6.11 20.05
CA ASP A 107 2.09 -5.28 21.25
C ASP A 107 1.08 -5.83 22.28
N ASP A 108 1.59 -6.75 23.11
CA ASP A 108 0.99 -7.07 24.40
C ASP A 108 0.86 -5.77 25.23
N MET A 109 -0.33 -5.58 25.77
CA MET A 109 -0.94 -4.37 26.36
C MET A 109 -0.13 -3.55 27.38
N ASP A 110 1.11 -3.89 27.73
CA ASP A 110 1.80 -3.35 28.91
C ASP A 110 3.27 -2.93 28.75
N ASN A 111 3.90 -3.04 27.57
CA ASN A 111 5.33 -2.65 27.42
C ASN A 111 5.65 -2.01 26.06
N LEU A 112 5.12 -0.81 25.82
CA LEU A 112 5.64 0.08 24.78
C LEU A 112 7.03 0.56 25.19
N ALA A 113 8.07 -0.13 24.72
CA ALA A 113 9.42 0.43 24.78
C ALA A 113 9.40 1.73 23.96
N PRO A 114 9.72 2.89 24.56
CA PRO A 114 9.69 4.15 23.83
C PRO A 114 10.59 4.06 22.59
N PRO A 115 10.21 4.71 21.48
CA PRO A 115 11.10 4.81 20.33
C PRO A 115 12.46 5.33 20.80
N ALA A 116 13.55 4.78 20.26
CA ALA A 116 14.91 5.10 20.72
C ALA A 116 15.33 6.57 20.53
N ARG A 117 14.46 7.43 19.99
CA ARG A 117 14.63 8.86 19.76
C ARG A 117 13.28 9.56 19.88
N ASP A 118 13.29 10.80 20.36
CA ASP A 118 12.16 11.72 20.25
C ASP A 118 11.84 11.95 18.77
N PHE A 119 10.66 11.51 18.34
CA PHE A 119 10.17 11.75 16.99
C PHE A 119 9.02 12.75 17.02
N ASP A 120 9.00 13.65 16.05
CA ASP A 120 7.77 14.39 15.72
C ASP A 120 6.77 13.40 15.09
N PHE A 121 5.78 12.98 15.86
CA PHE A 121 4.79 12.00 15.45
C PHE A 121 3.87 12.50 14.32
N ASP A 122 3.64 13.81 14.20
CA ASP A 122 2.88 14.33 13.06
C ASP A 122 3.71 14.25 11.78
N PHE A 123 5.01 14.54 11.86
CA PHE A 123 5.93 14.31 10.75
C PHE A 123 6.03 12.82 10.38
N ALA A 124 6.13 11.94 11.37
CA ALA A 124 6.16 10.50 11.18
C ALA A 124 4.89 9.95 10.50
N ALA A 125 3.71 10.39 10.94
CA ALA A 125 2.43 10.00 10.35
C ALA A 125 2.32 10.50 8.89
N ARG A 126 2.78 11.72 8.60
CA ARG A 126 2.85 12.23 7.23
C ARG A 126 3.82 11.42 6.37
N ALA A 127 4.99 11.04 6.89
CA ALA A 127 5.96 10.21 6.19
C ALA A 127 5.37 8.82 5.87
N GLN A 128 4.64 8.21 6.81
CA GLN A 128 3.91 6.96 6.60
C GLN A 128 2.85 7.09 5.50
N GLY A 129 2.06 8.18 5.50
CA GLY A 129 1.10 8.45 4.43
C GLY A 129 1.76 8.60 3.05
N GLN A 130 2.91 9.27 3.00
CA GLN A 130 3.71 9.41 1.76
C GLN A 130 4.25 8.08 1.24
N VAL A 131 4.62 7.15 2.13
CA VAL A 131 5.05 5.79 1.76
C VAL A 131 3.91 5.06 1.05
N VAL A 132 2.73 5.01 1.66
CA VAL A 132 1.56 4.34 1.07
C VAL A 132 1.15 5.00 -0.25
N TYR A 133 1.16 6.33 -0.31
CA TYR A 133 0.90 7.05 -1.56
C TYR A 133 1.88 6.67 -2.68
N ALA A 134 3.18 6.69 -2.39
CA ALA A 134 4.20 6.35 -3.38
C ALA A 134 4.10 4.89 -3.84
N LEU A 135 3.75 3.99 -2.91
CA LEU A 135 3.54 2.56 -3.20
C LEU A 135 2.35 2.37 -4.15
N LEU A 136 1.19 2.94 -3.81
CA LEU A 136 -0.03 2.81 -4.60
C LEU A 136 0.09 3.52 -5.95
N ASP A 137 0.73 4.70 -5.99
CA ASP A 137 0.95 5.45 -7.25
C ASP A 137 1.81 4.64 -8.22
N GLU A 138 2.86 3.97 -7.74
CA GLU A 138 3.67 3.08 -8.58
C GLU A 138 2.86 1.85 -9.06
N ILE A 139 2.09 1.21 -8.17
CA ILE A 139 1.23 0.06 -8.50
C ILE A 139 0.19 0.44 -9.56
N LEU A 140 -0.56 1.51 -9.35
CA LEU A 140 -1.62 1.93 -10.25
C LEU A 140 -1.08 2.37 -11.62
N ARG A 141 0.07 3.06 -11.65
CA ARG A 141 0.76 3.42 -12.90
C ARG A 141 1.30 2.22 -13.65
N ALA A 142 1.68 1.16 -12.95
CA ALA A 142 2.17 -0.06 -13.57
C ALA A 142 1.03 -0.93 -14.11
N LEU A 143 -0.09 -1.03 -13.37
CA LEU A 143 -1.26 -1.82 -13.78
C LEU A 143 -2.07 -1.16 -14.92
N LYS A 144 -2.16 0.17 -14.96
CA LYS A 144 -2.87 0.94 -16.00
C LYS A 144 -4.27 0.42 -16.34
N ILE A 145 -5.04 0.00 -15.33
CA ILE A 145 -6.40 -0.48 -15.56
C ILE A 145 -7.30 0.73 -15.84
N LEU A 146 -7.74 0.83 -17.09
CA LEU A 146 -8.66 1.86 -17.58
C LEU A 146 -9.97 1.20 -17.98
N ARG A 147 -11.10 1.79 -17.57
CA ARG A 147 -12.43 1.32 -17.96
C ARG A 147 -13.10 2.38 -18.82
N GLN A 148 -13.48 2.00 -20.03
CA GLN A 148 -14.12 2.91 -20.97
C GLN A 148 -15.50 3.29 -20.46
N THR A 149 -15.90 4.53 -20.69
CA THR A 149 -17.23 5.04 -20.35
C THR A 149 -18.09 5.14 -21.61
N GLU A 150 -18.54 6.33 -21.98
CA GLU A 150 -19.45 6.55 -23.11
C GLU A 150 -18.72 6.66 -24.47
N ASP A 151 -17.48 7.17 -24.47
CA ASP A 151 -16.69 7.39 -25.68
C ASP A 151 -15.37 6.61 -25.62
N ASN A 152 -14.78 6.28 -26.77
CA ASN A 152 -13.43 5.72 -26.88
C ASN A 152 -12.32 6.63 -26.30
N ARG A 153 -12.66 7.86 -25.89
CA ARG A 153 -11.75 8.84 -25.28
C ARG A 153 -12.04 9.10 -23.80
N SER A 154 -13.17 8.63 -23.28
CA SER A 154 -13.56 8.81 -21.90
C SER A 154 -13.39 7.50 -21.14
N TYR A 155 -12.76 7.60 -19.97
CA TYR A 155 -12.47 6.44 -19.15
C TYR A 155 -12.49 6.83 -17.68
N PHE A 156 -12.74 5.84 -16.82
CA PHE A 156 -12.47 5.95 -15.40
C PHE A 156 -11.34 5.02 -14.98
N CYS A 157 -10.58 5.45 -13.98
CA CYS A 157 -9.54 4.64 -13.39
C CYS A 157 -9.39 4.96 -11.90
N LEU A 158 -8.82 4.01 -11.17
CA LEU A 158 -8.33 4.29 -9.82
C LEU A 158 -7.07 5.11 -9.92
N ARG A 159 -7.01 6.18 -9.15
CA ARG A 159 -5.82 6.99 -8.97
C ARG A 159 -5.50 7.10 -7.50
N SER A 160 -4.22 7.03 -7.18
CA SER A 160 -3.69 7.45 -5.88
C SER A 160 -3.94 8.94 -5.78
N ALA A 161 -5.09 9.30 -5.21
CA ALA A 161 -5.62 10.63 -5.28
C ALA A 161 -5.52 11.24 -3.90
N ARG A 162 -4.33 11.83 -3.68
CA ARG A 162 -4.06 12.93 -2.75
C ARG A 162 -3.75 12.48 -1.32
N LEU A 163 -2.63 13.01 -0.84
CA LEU A 163 -2.30 13.10 0.58
C LEU A 163 -3.21 14.15 1.20
N LEU A 164 -4.45 13.77 1.52
CA LEU A 164 -5.41 14.63 2.20
C LEU A 164 -5.50 14.21 3.65
N THR A 165 -5.34 15.20 4.54
CA THR A 165 -5.56 15.05 5.97
C THR A 165 -6.96 15.55 6.29
N CYS A 166 -7.92 14.62 6.45
CA CYS A 166 -9.32 14.95 6.70
C CYS A 166 -9.91 14.04 7.79
N ARG A 167 -10.83 14.60 8.59
CA ARG A 167 -11.73 13.84 9.46
C ARG A 167 -13.07 13.69 8.77
N PHE A 168 -13.54 12.46 8.69
CA PHE A 168 -14.81 12.16 8.05
C PHE A 168 -15.93 12.04 9.08
N GLU A 169 -17.15 12.30 8.61
CA GLU A 169 -18.36 11.97 9.37
C GLU A 169 -18.67 10.49 9.19
N TYR A 170 -19.18 9.85 10.23
CA TYR A 170 -19.73 8.49 10.18
C TYR A 170 -20.97 8.39 11.04
N TRP A 171 -21.82 7.41 10.71
CA TRP A 171 -23.08 7.19 11.41
C TRP A 171 -23.10 5.81 12.05
N THR A 172 -23.63 5.72 13.26
CA THR A 172 -23.81 4.47 14.00
C THR A 172 -25.27 4.01 14.05
N GLY A 173 -26.21 4.87 13.65
CA GLY A 173 -27.64 4.62 13.76
C GLY A 173 -28.45 5.67 13.01
N TYR A 174 -29.77 5.61 13.14
CA TYR A 174 -30.65 6.60 12.53
C TYR A 174 -30.42 7.99 13.13
N ARG A 175 -29.87 8.92 12.34
CA ARG A 175 -29.54 10.31 12.74
C ARG A 175 -28.46 10.44 13.83
N GLU A 176 -27.76 9.37 14.16
CA GLU A 176 -26.62 9.40 15.08
C GLU A 176 -25.34 9.68 14.30
N LYS A 177 -24.82 10.90 14.42
CA LYS A 177 -23.72 11.42 13.59
C LYS A 177 -22.50 11.74 14.45
N TYR A 178 -21.34 11.25 14.05
CA TYR A 178 -20.08 11.47 14.74
C TYR A 178 -19.00 11.99 13.80
N LYS A 179 -18.04 12.77 14.32
CA LYS A 179 -16.92 13.38 13.57
C LYS A 179 -15.57 13.20 14.28
N ASP A 180 -15.47 12.22 15.17
CA ASP A 180 -14.29 11.87 15.95
C ASP A 180 -13.41 10.79 15.28
N THR A 181 -13.51 10.65 13.95
CA THR A 181 -12.60 9.76 13.20
C THR A 181 -11.15 10.27 13.30
N PRO A 182 -10.15 9.37 13.38
CA PRO A 182 -8.76 9.78 13.23
C PRO A 182 -8.53 10.38 11.85
N PHE A 183 -7.54 11.27 11.75
CA PHE A 183 -7.19 11.90 10.48
C PHE A 183 -6.73 10.85 9.48
N THR A 184 -7.36 10.83 8.32
CA THR A 184 -6.85 10.07 7.17
C THR A 184 -5.53 10.68 6.70
N ARG A 185 -4.61 9.89 6.15
CA ARG A 185 -3.33 10.40 5.60
C ARG A 185 -3.20 10.23 4.09
N GLY A 186 -4.20 9.63 3.46
CA GLY A 186 -4.26 9.45 2.02
C GLY A 186 -5.59 8.82 1.62
N LEU A 187 -5.94 9.00 0.36
CA LEU A 187 -7.15 8.46 -0.25
C LEU A 187 -6.80 7.86 -1.62
N VAL A 188 -7.48 6.79 -1.99
CA VAL A 188 -7.53 6.36 -3.40
C VAL A 188 -8.90 6.75 -3.91
N SER A 189 -8.93 7.42 -5.07
CA SER A 189 -10.18 7.87 -5.66
C SER A 189 -10.37 7.28 -7.05
N LEU A 190 -11.63 7.14 -7.40
CA LEU A 190 -12.07 6.93 -8.77
C LEU A 190 -12.09 8.30 -9.47
N GLU A 191 -11.30 8.44 -10.54
CA GLU A 191 -11.30 9.63 -11.38
C GLU A 191 -11.89 9.31 -12.75
N HIS A 192 -12.68 10.26 -13.27
CA HIS A 192 -13.24 10.21 -14.63
C HIS A 192 -12.49 11.19 -15.53
N TYR A 193 -12.14 10.76 -16.74
CA TYR A 193 -11.51 11.59 -17.75
C TYR A 193 -12.49 11.84 -18.90
N PRO A 194 -12.65 13.09 -19.41
CA PRO A 194 -11.89 14.31 -19.08
C PRO A 194 -12.38 15.09 -17.84
N ALA A 195 -13.49 14.66 -17.22
CA ALA A 195 -14.13 15.38 -16.11
C ALA A 195 -13.34 15.29 -14.78
N ARG A 196 -12.36 16.18 -14.57
CA ARG A 196 -11.50 16.22 -13.37
C ARG A 196 -12.20 16.63 -12.05
N HIS A 197 -13.50 16.93 -12.08
CA HIS A 197 -14.19 17.58 -10.96
C HIS A 197 -14.84 16.63 -9.95
N SER A 198 -14.87 15.32 -10.22
CA SER A 198 -15.59 14.35 -9.37
C SER A 198 -14.73 13.16 -8.94
N ALA A 199 -13.65 13.43 -8.20
CA ALA A 199 -12.88 12.37 -7.55
C ALA A 199 -13.71 11.76 -6.40
N GLN A 200 -14.09 10.48 -6.52
CA GLN A 200 -14.86 9.77 -5.50
C GLN A 200 -13.93 8.84 -4.72
N THR A 201 -13.85 8.99 -3.40
CA THR A 201 -12.97 8.19 -2.54
C THR A 201 -13.41 6.75 -2.47
N VAL A 202 -12.57 5.81 -2.89
CA VAL A 202 -12.86 4.35 -2.87
C VAL A 202 -12.31 3.68 -1.62
N LEU A 203 -11.12 4.10 -1.17
CA LEU A 203 -10.50 3.58 0.05
C LEU A 203 -9.67 4.65 0.76
N GLN A 204 -9.52 4.47 2.07
CA GLN A 204 -8.78 5.39 2.94
C GLN A 204 -7.45 4.78 3.37
N VAL A 205 -6.49 5.66 3.72
CA VAL A 205 -5.20 5.28 4.30
C VAL A 205 -5.12 5.73 5.75
N SER A 206 -4.84 4.76 6.63
CA SER A 206 -4.61 4.93 8.05
C SER A 206 -3.12 4.82 8.36
N THR A 207 -2.65 5.55 9.36
CA THR A 207 -1.26 5.49 9.82
C THR A 207 -1.23 5.64 11.32
N THR A 208 -0.25 5.05 11.98
CA THR A 208 -0.03 5.30 13.41
C THR A 208 0.35 6.77 13.63
N ALA A 209 -0.49 7.45 14.43
CA ALA A 209 -0.43 8.88 14.68
C ALA A 209 0.08 9.22 16.09
N GLU A 210 0.11 8.24 16.99
CA GLU A 210 0.46 8.43 18.39
C GLU A 210 1.64 7.52 18.79
N GLU A 211 2.38 7.95 19.81
CA GLU A 211 3.56 7.25 20.33
C GLU A 211 3.22 5.96 21.07
N HIS A 212 2.08 5.94 21.73
CA HIS A 212 1.60 4.85 22.58
C HIS A 212 0.22 4.38 22.14
N GLU A 213 0.09 4.07 20.85
CA GLU A 213 -1.16 3.59 20.29
C GLU A 213 -1.37 2.12 20.70
N THR A 214 -2.30 1.85 21.62
CA THR A 214 -2.69 0.47 21.96
C THR A 214 -3.42 -0.19 20.80
N LEU A 215 -3.33 -1.52 20.68
CA LEU A 215 -4.03 -2.27 19.64
C LEU A 215 -5.54 -1.93 19.61
N LYS A 216 -6.19 -1.87 20.77
CA LYS A 216 -7.62 -1.56 20.87
C LYS A 216 -7.94 -0.16 20.35
N SER A 217 -7.19 0.87 20.79
CA SER A 217 -7.37 2.24 20.30
C SER A 217 -7.12 2.35 18.80
N ALA A 218 -6.09 1.69 18.30
CA ALA A 218 -5.73 1.67 16.89
C ALA A 218 -6.83 1.05 16.03
N LEU A 219 -7.45 -0.03 16.51
CA LEU A 219 -8.53 -0.71 15.81
C LEU A 219 -9.86 0.06 15.91
N GLU A 220 -10.15 0.72 17.04
CA GLU A 220 -11.27 1.66 17.18
C GLU A 220 -11.19 2.78 16.14
N GLY A 221 -10.01 3.41 16.02
CA GLY A 221 -9.77 4.45 15.03
C GLY A 221 -9.97 3.97 13.60
N LYS A 222 -9.49 2.76 13.28
CA LYS A 222 -9.67 2.13 11.95
C LYS A 222 -11.12 1.77 11.69
N PHE A 223 -11.87 1.29 12.68
CA PHE A 223 -13.30 1.01 12.53
C PHE A 223 -14.10 2.29 12.25
N LYS A 224 -13.78 3.40 12.94
CA LYS A 224 -14.38 4.72 12.65
C LYS A 224 -14.14 5.15 11.19
N GLN A 225 -12.95 4.90 10.65
CA GLN A 225 -12.63 5.19 9.24
C GLN A 225 -13.41 4.27 8.27
N LEU A 226 -13.57 2.99 8.59
CA LEU A 226 -14.40 2.07 7.81
C LEU A 226 -15.87 2.52 7.78
N LEU A 227 -16.44 2.93 8.92
CA LEU A 227 -17.80 3.47 9.01
C LEU A 227 -17.96 4.77 8.21
N ALA A 228 -16.95 5.64 8.23
CA ALA A 228 -16.96 6.85 7.43
C ALA A 228 -16.97 6.56 5.92
N GLN A 229 -16.19 5.57 5.48
CA GLN A 229 -16.19 5.15 4.08
C GLN A 229 -17.51 4.46 3.68
N LEU A 230 -18.12 3.68 4.59
CA LEU A 230 -19.46 3.11 4.39
C LEU A 230 -20.49 4.21 4.15
N LEU A 231 -20.46 5.28 4.96
CA LEU A 231 -21.35 6.42 4.80
C LEU A 231 -21.20 7.09 3.43
N GLN A 232 -19.97 7.25 2.93
CA GLN A 232 -19.72 7.77 1.58
C GLN A 232 -20.29 6.88 0.49
N ASN A 233 -20.11 5.56 0.63
CA ASN A 233 -20.66 4.58 -0.31
C ASN A 233 -22.18 4.67 -0.39
N VAL A 234 -22.87 4.75 0.75
CA VAL A 234 -24.33 4.83 0.79
C VAL A 234 -24.82 6.18 0.28
N HIS A 235 -24.20 7.29 0.66
CA HIS A 235 -24.57 8.60 0.12
C HIS A 235 -24.46 8.64 -1.41
N ARG A 236 -23.54 7.88 -1.99
CA ARG A 236 -23.40 7.77 -3.44
C ARG A 236 -24.48 6.92 -4.09
N LEU A 237 -24.81 5.78 -3.48
CA LEU A 237 -25.85 4.88 -3.98
C LEU A 237 -27.27 5.43 -3.82
N GLN A 238 -27.50 6.29 -2.81
CA GLN A 238 -28.82 6.82 -2.43
C GLN A 238 -29.92 5.73 -2.31
N PRO A 239 -29.65 4.59 -1.64
CA PRO A 239 -30.67 3.58 -1.46
C PRO A 239 -31.75 4.09 -0.48
N PRO A 240 -32.99 3.60 -0.57
CA PRO A 240 -33.94 3.81 0.50
C PRO A 240 -33.42 3.10 1.77
N GLY A 241 -33.61 3.72 2.94
CA GLY A 241 -32.93 3.31 4.18
C GLY A 241 -33.27 1.90 4.68
N ASP A 242 -34.31 1.27 4.14
CA ASP A 242 -34.76 -0.10 4.40
C ASP A 242 -34.22 -1.12 3.39
N LYS A 243 -33.51 -0.69 2.34
CA LYS A 243 -32.97 -1.53 1.24
C LYS A 243 -31.54 -1.17 0.89
N ILE A 244 -30.68 -0.99 1.88
CA ILE A 244 -29.26 -0.77 1.64
C ILE A 244 -28.65 -2.08 1.16
N PRO A 245 -27.91 -2.10 0.04
CA PRO A 245 -27.27 -3.30 -0.43
C PRO A 245 -26.10 -3.72 0.48
N ASP A 246 -25.68 -4.98 0.37
CA ASP A 246 -24.43 -5.45 0.97
C ASP A 246 -23.24 -4.57 0.56
N GLN A 247 -22.42 -4.19 1.55
CA GLN A 247 -21.26 -3.33 1.35
C GLN A 247 -19.97 -3.97 1.87
N GLU A 248 -18.89 -3.74 1.14
CA GLU A 248 -17.51 -4.01 1.52
C GLU A 248 -16.73 -2.72 1.56
N VAL A 249 -15.90 -2.57 2.60
CA VAL A 249 -15.07 -1.38 2.77
C VAL A 249 -13.64 -1.80 3.05
N PHE A 250 -12.70 -1.21 2.33
CA PHE A 250 -11.28 -1.48 2.50
C PHE A 250 -10.54 -0.29 3.12
N LEU A 251 -9.57 -0.59 3.98
CA LEU A 251 -8.67 0.38 4.60
C LEU A 251 -7.24 -0.14 4.49
N ILE A 252 -6.31 0.70 4.04
CA ILE A 252 -4.88 0.37 4.03
C ILE A 252 -4.26 1.08 5.22
N GLY A 253 -3.60 0.32 6.09
CA GLY A 253 -2.89 0.84 7.23
C GLY A 253 -1.39 0.64 7.11
N LEU A 254 -0.62 1.59 7.65
CA LEU A 254 0.81 1.47 7.81
C LEU A 254 1.16 1.79 9.27
N HIS A 255 1.85 0.86 9.93
CA HIS A 255 2.40 1.02 11.26
C HIS A 255 3.93 0.92 11.15
N GLY A 256 4.62 2.06 11.11
CA GLY A 256 6.05 2.08 10.83
C GLY A 256 6.34 1.56 9.43
N SER A 257 7.16 0.52 9.31
CA SER A 257 7.41 -0.17 8.04
C SER A 257 6.40 -1.27 7.69
N ARG A 258 5.51 -1.62 8.62
CA ARG A 258 4.60 -2.75 8.49
C ARG A 258 3.26 -2.33 7.87
N LEU A 259 2.98 -2.86 6.70
CA LEU A 259 1.73 -2.64 5.96
C LEU A 259 0.69 -3.68 6.37
N HIS A 260 -0.56 -3.26 6.54
CA HIS A 260 -1.69 -4.15 6.71
C HIS A 260 -2.92 -3.63 5.97
N VAL A 261 -3.83 -4.52 5.61
CA VAL A 261 -5.08 -4.20 4.91
C VAL A 261 -6.23 -4.70 5.77
N PHE A 262 -7.27 -3.88 5.91
CA PHE A 262 -8.51 -4.25 6.57
C PHE A 262 -9.66 -4.30 5.58
N ARG A 263 -10.56 -5.26 5.75
CA ARG A 263 -11.84 -5.40 5.06
C ARG A 263 -12.96 -5.40 6.09
N GLY A 264 -13.79 -4.37 6.06
CA GLY A 264 -15.06 -4.31 6.79
C GLY A 264 -16.18 -4.94 5.97
N ILE A 265 -16.92 -5.85 6.58
CA ILE A 265 -18.07 -6.53 5.98
C ILE A 265 -19.34 -5.92 6.58
N PHE A 266 -20.15 -5.29 5.74
CA PHE A 266 -21.37 -4.60 6.15
C PHE A 266 -22.58 -5.18 5.39
N PRO A 267 -23.21 -6.24 5.93
CA PRO A 267 -24.38 -6.84 5.30
C PRO A 267 -25.55 -5.85 5.24
N GLY A 268 -26.23 -5.78 4.10
CA GLY A 268 -27.34 -4.88 3.81
C GLY A 268 -28.49 -5.03 4.80
N HIS A 269 -28.76 -6.26 5.24
CA HIS A 269 -29.79 -6.52 6.24
C HIS A 269 -29.47 -5.97 7.64
N LYS A 270 -28.19 -5.92 8.03
CA LYS A 270 -27.77 -5.31 9.30
C LYS A 270 -27.77 -3.80 9.20
N THR A 271 -27.18 -3.26 8.14
CA THR A 271 -27.12 -1.80 7.91
C THR A 271 -28.51 -1.18 7.74
N SER A 272 -29.44 -1.87 7.06
CA SER A 272 -30.83 -1.38 6.87
C SER A 272 -31.61 -1.35 8.17
N ARG A 273 -31.46 -2.38 9.01
CA ARG A 273 -32.02 -2.39 10.37
C ARG A 273 -31.42 -1.30 11.24
N LEU A 274 -30.12 -1.07 11.15
CA LEU A 274 -29.43 -0.04 11.91
C LEU A 274 -29.91 1.37 11.57
N TRP A 275 -30.17 1.65 10.28
CA TRP A 275 -30.61 2.98 9.84
C TRP A 275 -32.11 3.20 9.81
N SER A 276 -32.95 2.19 9.59
CA SER A 276 -34.41 2.40 9.47
C SER A 276 -35.23 1.63 10.50
N GLY A 277 -34.60 0.77 11.31
CA GLY A 277 -35.28 -0.17 12.20
C GLY A 277 -36.00 -1.31 11.47
N ARG A 278 -35.93 -1.35 10.13
CA ARG A 278 -36.59 -2.36 9.28
C ARG A 278 -35.61 -2.87 8.22
N HIS A 279 -35.85 -4.08 7.73
CA HIS A 279 -35.20 -4.58 6.53
C HIS A 279 -36.28 -5.07 5.58
N ASN A 280 -36.39 -4.42 4.43
CA ASN A 280 -37.16 -4.95 3.33
C ASN A 280 -36.17 -5.55 2.35
N PRO A 281 -36.11 -6.89 2.19
CA PRO A 281 -35.18 -7.47 1.24
C PRO A 281 -35.42 -6.86 -0.14
N ALA A 282 -34.40 -6.22 -0.69
CA ALA A 282 -34.43 -5.75 -2.06
C ALA A 282 -34.56 -6.97 -2.99
N GLU A 283 -35.07 -6.79 -4.21
CA GLU A 283 -35.04 -7.87 -5.22
C GLU A 283 -33.60 -8.38 -5.51
N SER A 284 -32.58 -7.59 -5.15
CA SER A 284 -31.17 -8.00 -5.17
C SER A 284 -30.78 -8.98 -4.05
N ASP A 285 -31.46 -9.03 -2.91
CA ASP A 285 -31.23 -10.06 -1.88
C ASP A 285 -31.74 -11.43 -2.34
N ALA A 286 -32.67 -11.46 -3.30
CA ALA A 286 -33.10 -12.67 -4.00
C ALA A 286 -32.08 -13.16 -5.05
N GLU A 287 -30.89 -12.56 -5.17
CA GLU A 287 -29.84 -12.99 -6.09
C GLU A 287 -29.25 -14.38 -5.80
N ILE A 288 -29.51 -14.95 -4.61
CA ILE A 288 -29.27 -16.38 -4.37
C ILE A 288 -30.15 -17.22 -5.31
N SER A 289 -31.31 -16.73 -5.74
CA SER A 289 -32.18 -17.43 -6.71
C SER A 289 -31.85 -17.12 -8.18
N ARG A 290 -31.12 -16.04 -8.48
CA ARG A 290 -30.55 -15.77 -9.82
C ARG A 290 -29.19 -16.46 -10.04
N LEU A 291 -28.94 -17.56 -9.34
CA LEU A 291 -27.78 -18.46 -9.52
C LEU A 291 -27.71 -19.11 -10.92
N VAL A 292 -28.63 -18.80 -11.81
CA VAL A 292 -28.79 -19.43 -13.11
C VAL A 292 -28.78 -18.35 -14.19
N ILE A 293 -27.64 -18.29 -14.89
CA ILE A 293 -27.47 -17.80 -16.26
C ILE A 293 -27.47 -16.26 -16.44
N SER A 294 -26.27 -15.68 -16.60
CA SER A 294 -26.10 -14.41 -17.34
C SER A 294 -25.48 -14.63 -18.72
N GLY A 295 -25.79 -15.77 -19.35
CA GLY A 295 -25.43 -16.02 -20.74
C GLY A 295 -25.99 -17.36 -21.19
N ALA A 296 -26.98 -17.33 -22.08
CA ALA A 296 -27.66 -18.52 -22.62
C ALA A 296 -26.71 -19.54 -23.31
N ASN A 297 -25.42 -19.22 -23.46
CA ASN A 297 -24.44 -19.96 -24.25
C ASN A 297 -23.24 -20.52 -23.47
N GLN A 298 -23.15 -20.39 -22.14
CA GLN A 298 -22.04 -20.95 -21.37
C GLN A 298 -22.47 -22.14 -20.51
N ARG A 299 -21.72 -23.26 -20.61
CA ARG A 299 -21.93 -24.46 -19.78
C ARG A 299 -21.82 -24.09 -18.30
N PHE A 300 -22.77 -24.53 -17.49
CA PHE A 300 -22.85 -24.24 -16.05
C PHE A 300 -21.56 -24.60 -15.28
N TYR A 301 -20.90 -25.70 -15.66
CA TYR A 301 -19.63 -26.17 -15.08
C TYR A 301 -18.37 -25.55 -15.69
N SER A 302 -18.45 -24.38 -16.34
CA SER A 302 -17.24 -23.67 -16.74
C SER A 302 -16.43 -23.27 -15.49
N ARG A 303 -15.10 -23.28 -15.60
CA ARG A 303 -14.20 -22.87 -14.51
C ARG A 303 -14.58 -21.50 -13.95
N GLN A 304 -14.91 -20.56 -14.82
CA GLN A 304 -15.30 -19.19 -14.46
C GLN A 304 -16.61 -19.14 -13.68
N ASN A 305 -17.62 -19.95 -14.05
CA ASN A 305 -18.89 -20.02 -13.33
C ASN A 305 -18.74 -20.67 -11.95
N MET A 306 -17.91 -21.70 -11.83
CA MET A 306 -17.58 -22.29 -10.53
C MET A 306 -16.84 -21.30 -9.62
N GLU A 307 -15.88 -20.54 -10.16
CA GLU A 307 -15.19 -19.50 -9.41
C GLU A 307 -16.15 -18.39 -8.92
N ARG A 308 -17.14 -17.99 -9.73
CA ARG A 308 -18.21 -17.07 -9.32
C ARG A 308 -19.05 -17.63 -8.17
N LEU A 309 -19.46 -18.90 -8.28
CA LEU A 309 -20.22 -19.58 -7.23
C LEU A 309 -19.44 -19.61 -5.93
N LEU A 310 -18.16 -20.01 -5.98
CA LEU A 310 -17.27 -20.04 -4.81
C LEU A 310 -17.11 -18.65 -4.18
N GLN A 311 -16.98 -17.59 -4.98
CA GLN A 311 -16.94 -16.22 -4.47
C GLN A 311 -18.21 -15.82 -3.72
N LYS A 312 -19.38 -16.16 -4.25
CA LYS A 312 -20.68 -15.88 -3.60
C LYS A 312 -20.87 -16.71 -2.32
N VAL A 313 -20.45 -17.98 -2.32
CA VAL A 313 -20.47 -18.84 -1.13
C VAL A 313 -19.52 -18.31 -0.05
N ALA A 314 -18.31 -17.89 -0.44
CA ALA A 314 -17.36 -17.27 0.49
C ALA A 314 -17.94 -15.99 1.11
N TRP A 315 -18.58 -15.14 0.31
CA TRP A 315 -19.31 -13.98 0.86
C TRP A 315 -20.40 -14.40 1.85
N PHE A 316 -21.22 -15.39 1.48
CA PHE A 316 -22.29 -15.86 2.34
C PHE A 316 -21.73 -16.28 3.70
N HIS A 317 -20.71 -17.15 3.72
CA HIS A 317 -20.02 -17.51 4.96
C HIS A 317 -19.52 -16.28 5.73
N LEU A 318 -18.84 -15.35 5.08
CA LEU A 318 -18.34 -14.14 5.75
C LEU A 318 -19.46 -13.26 6.34
N SER A 319 -20.63 -13.23 5.68
CA SER A 319 -21.81 -12.45 6.10
C SER A 319 -22.70 -13.15 7.14
N THR A 320 -22.66 -14.49 7.24
CA THR A 320 -23.56 -15.30 8.08
C THR A 320 -22.86 -16.12 9.17
N CYS A 321 -21.54 -16.27 9.15
CA CYS A 321 -20.82 -17.20 10.03
C CYS A 321 -21.08 -17.00 11.53
N ASP A 322 -21.43 -15.80 11.98
CA ASP A 322 -21.60 -15.55 13.41
C ASP A 322 -22.97 -15.97 13.96
N SER A 323 -23.94 -16.34 13.11
CA SER A 323 -25.33 -16.63 13.55
C SER A 323 -25.96 -15.56 14.45
N GLU A 324 -25.36 -14.36 14.51
CA GLU A 324 -25.71 -13.31 15.44
C GLU A 324 -26.73 -12.38 14.80
N PRO A 325 -27.99 -12.40 15.29
CA PRO A 325 -29.07 -11.58 14.74
C PRO A 325 -28.93 -10.11 15.11
N GLU A 326 -27.96 -9.74 15.96
CA GLU A 326 -27.77 -8.38 16.43
C GLU A 326 -27.30 -7.45 15.30
N PRO A 327 -28.05 -6.39 14.98
CA PRO A 327 -27.72 -5.47 13.89
C PRO A 327 -26.54 -4.53 14.22
N HIS A 328 -26.09 -4.51 15.49
CA HIS A 328 -25.02 -3.63 15.98
C HIS A 328 -23.63 -4.28 15.95
N VAL A 329 -23.52 -5.56 15.55
CA VAL A 329 -22.25 -6.29 15.49
C VAL A 329 -21.78 -6.42 14.04
N PHE A 330 -20.59 -5.88 13.75
CA PHE A 330 -19.93 -5.93 12.45
C PHE A 330 -18.61 -6.70 12.48
N ARG A 331 -18.25 -7.29 11.34
CA ARG A 331 -17.03 -8.07 11.18
C ARG A 331 -15.98 -7.28 10.42
N ILE A 332 -14.75 -7.29 10.96
CA ILE A 332 -13.58 -6.69 10.34
C ILE A 332 -12.51 -7.77 10.20
N LEU A 333 -11.97 -7.91 9.01
CA LEU A 333 -10.86 -8.82 8.71
C LEU A 333 -9.59 -7.99 8.51
N GLY A 334 -8.54 -8.28 9.26
CA GLY A 334 -7.20 -7.71 9.10
C GLY A 334 -6.25 -8.73 8.48
N SER A 335 -5.49 -8.31 7.47
CA SER A 335 -4.39 -9.11 6.94
C SER A 335 -3.29 -9.30 8.00
N LYS A 336 -2.33 -10.19 7.73
CA LYS A 336 -1.04 -10.16 8.42
C LYS A 336 -0.35 -8.80 8.24
N GLU A 337 0.56 -8.47 9.15
CA GLU A 337 1.46 -7.34 9.00
C GLU A 337 2.64 -7.72 8.09
N TYR A 338 2.84 -6.95 7.04
CA TYR A 338 3.91 -7.17 6.08
C TYR A 338 4.99 -6.12 6.25
N ASP A 339 6.20 -6.52 6.65
CA ASP A 339 7.33 -5.60 6.71
C ASP A 339 7.87 -5.31 5.30
N LEU A 340 7.75 -4.05 4.85
CA LEU A 340 8.17 -3.63 3.52
C LEU A 340 9.70 -3.70 3.31
N TRP A 341 10.50 -3.84 4.38
CA TRP A 341 11.94 -4.04 4.30
C TRP A 341 12.34 -5.49 3.98
N VAL A 342 11.46 -6.45 4.20
CA VAL A 342 11.70 -7.88 3.98
C VAL A 342 11.19 -8.30 2.60
N LYS A 343 12.00 -9.03 1.84
CA LYS A 343 11.66 -9.45 0.48
C LYS A 343 10.34 -10.24 0.40
N SER A 344 10.18 -11.27 1.23
CA SER A 344 8.98 -12.13 1.21
C SER A 344 7.71 -11.34 1.47
N ASP A 345 7.76 -10.51 2.50
CA ASP A 345 6.62 -9.76 3.01
C ASP A 345 6.25 -8.64 2.05
N PHE A 346 7.25 -8.01 1.44
CA PHE A 346 7.04 -7.06 0.36
C PHE A 346 6.29 -7.69 -0.83
N TYR A 347 6.69 -8.88 -1.32
CA TYR A 347 5.98 -9.54 -2.42
C TYR A 347 4.57 -10.00 -2.02
N ALA A 348 4.38 -10.45 -0.79
CA ALA A 348 3.06 -10.80 -0.26
C ALA A 348 2.14 -9.57 -0.20
N ALA A 349 2.63 -8.45 0.33
CA ALA A 349 1.94 -7.16 0.35
C ALA A 349 1.59 -6.68 -1.05
N MET A 350 2.54 -6.76 -2.00
CA MET A 350 2.32 -6.39 -3.40
C MET A 350 1.25 -7.26 -4.06
N THR A 351 1.28 -8.57 -3.83
CA THR A 351 0.28 -9.50 -4.37
C THR A 351 -1.11 -9.15 -3.84
N LEU A 352 -1.22 -8.86 -2.54
CA LEU A 352 -2.48 -8.44 -1.92
C LEU A 352 -2.98 -7.10 -2.47
N LEU A 353 -2.12 -6.08 -2.56
CA LEU A 353 -2.50 -4.76 -3.07
C LEU A 353 -2.87 -4.78 -4.56
N VAL A 354 -2.08 -5.48 -5.39
CA VAL A 354 -2.37 -5.63 -6.83
C VAL A 354 -3.67 -6.41 -7.01
N GLY A 355 -3.85 -7.51 -6.27
CA GLY A 355 -5.09 -8.29 -6.29
C GLY A 355 -6.30 -7.46 -5.86
N LEU A 356 -6.14 -6.62 -4.83
CA LEU A 356 -7.18 -5.70 -4.37
C LEU A 356 -7.55 -4.70 -5.47
N VAL A 357 -6.57 -4.06 -6.12
CA VAL A 357 -6.84 -3.13 -7.23
C VAL A 357 -7.56 -3.82 -8.39
N MET A 358 -7.12 -5.03 -8.77
CA MET A 358 -7.80 -5.82 -9.80
C MET A 358 -9.24 -6.16 -9.40
N TYR A 359 -9.47 -6.55 -8.14
CA TYR A 359 -10.80 -6.81 -7.61
C TYR A 359 -11.69 -5.57 -7.62
N LEU A 360 -11.19 -4.42 -7.15
CA LEU A 360 -11.92 -3.16 -7.17
C LEU A 360 -12.32 -2.74 -8.60
N MET A 361 -11.46 -2.98 -9.59
CA MET A 361 -11.70 -2.64 -10.99
C MET A 361 -12.37 -3.76 -11.81
N SER A 362 -12.85 -4.82 -11.15
CA SER A 362 -13.52 -5.96 -11.80
C SER A 362 -15.03 -5.77 -11.98
N GLY A 363 -15.63 -4.76 -11.35
CA GLY A 363 -17.09 -4.60 -11.29
C GLY A 363 -17.79 -5.52 -10.28
N ARG A 364 -17.07 -6.46 -9.65
CA ARG A 364 -17.63 -7.38 -8.64
C ARG A 364 -17.51 -6.90 -7.20
N ALA A 365 -16.72 -5.85 -6.97
CA ALA A 365 -16.51 -5.29 -5.65
C ALA A 365 -17.79 -4.61 -5.13
N ARG A 366 -18.20 -4.98 -3.91
CA ARG A 366 -19.40 -4.44 -3.25
C ARG A 366 -19.15 -3.09 -2.57
N CYS A 367 -18.42 -2.21 -3.24
CA CYS A 367 -18.18 -0.85 -2.75
C CYS A 367 -19.16 0.09 -3.46
N GLY A 368 -20.03 0.79 -2.73
CA GLY A 368 -21.12 1.55 -3.32
C GLY A 368 -20.72 2.58 -4.37
N ILE A 369 -19.54 3.19 -4.24
CA ILE A 369 -18.99 4.10 -5.26
C ILE A 369 -18.65 3.37 -6.55
N LEU A 370 -18.07 2.18 -6.46
CA LEU A 370 -17.74 1.34 -7.62
C LEU A 370 -18.98 0.70 -8.21
N GLN A 371 -19.90 0.19 -7.38
CA GLN A 371 -21.21 -0.32 -7.84
C GLN A 371 -21.93 0.75 -8.66
N HIS A 372 -22.08 1.96 -8.13
CA HIS A 372 -22.67 3.07 -8.87
C HIS A 372 -21.94 3.40 -10.19
N ALA A 373 -20.62 3.25 -10.25
CA ALA A 373 -19.86 3.47 -11.49
C ALA A 373 -20.09 2.35 -12.51
N PHE A 374 -19.99 1.09 -12.09
CA PHE A 374 -20.16 -0.07 -12.96
C PHE A 374 -21.62 -0.32 -13.35
N ASP A 375 -22.60 0.14 -12.57
CA ASP A 375 -24.01 0.16 -12.94
C ASP A 375 -24.27 1.10 -14.13
N ARG A 376 -23.51 2.20 -14.22
CA ARG A 376 -23.58 3.14 -15.35
C ARG A 376 -22.79 2.68 -16.56
N TRP A 377 -21.65 2.04 -16.33
CA TRP A 377 -20.75 1.53 -17.37
C TRP A 377 -20.42 0.06 -17.10
N PRO A 378 -21.32 -0.87 -17.50
CA PRO A 378 -21.14 -2.29 -17.26
C PRO A 378 -19.87 -2.81 -17.94
N TYR A 379 -19.16 -3.68 -17.24
CA TYR A 379 -17.95 -4.32 -17.75
C TYR A 379 -17.97 -5.80 -17.39
N ASP A 380 -17.87 -6.64 -18.41
CA ASP A 380 -17.77 -8.10 -18.26
C ASP A 380 -16.31 -8.54 -18.38
N GLU A 381 -15.69 -8.84 -17.22
CA GLU A 381 -14.30 -9.32 -17.13
C GLU A 381 -14.07 -10.67 -17.83
N ASP A 382 -15.14 -11.42 -18.11
CA ASP A 382 -15.05 -12.81 -18.56
C ASP A 382 -14.81 -12.96 -20.07
N GLU A 383 -14.70 -11.84 -20.80
CA GLU A 383 -14.20 -11.79 -22.18
C GLU A 383 -12.66 -11.71 -22.25
N GLU A 384 -11.95 -11.45 -21.15
CA GLU A 384 -10.49 -11.40 -21.13
C GLU A 384 -9.90 -12.83 -21.13
N PRO A 385 -9.13 -13.22 -22.16
CA PRO A 385 -8.57 -14.57 -22.24
C PRO A 385 -7.47 -14.79 -21.19
N ASP A 386 -7.57 -15.88 -20.43
CA ASP A 386 -6.55 -16.33 -19.48
C ASP A 386 -5.25 -16.85 -20.17
N SER A 387 -5.16 -16.82 -21.51
CA SER A 387 -4.12 -17.51 -22.30
C SER A 387 -2.81 -16.74 -22.51
N GLU A 388 -2.65 -15.54 -21.97
CA GLU A 388 -1.44 -14.71 -22.16
C GLU A 388 -0.27 -15.10 -21.23
N ASP A 389 -0.44 -16.12 -20.38
CA ASP A 389 0.41 -16.45 -19.23
C ASP A 389 1.89 -16.74 -19.58
N GLU A 390 2.16 -17.52 -20.63
CA GLU A 390 3.54 -17.90 -20.97
C GLU A 390 4.28 -16.78 -21.72
N GLU A 391 3.55 -16.04 -22.56
CA GLU A 391 4.08 -14.89 -23.28
C GLU A 391 4.39 -13.73 -22.32
N LEU A 392 3.52 -13.47 -21.34
CA LEU A 392 3.76 -12.48 -20.30
C LEU A 392 5.02 -12.79 -19.49
N ARG A 393 5.22 -14.06 -19.08
CA ARG A 393 6.45 -14.47 -18.37
C ARG A 393 7.71 -14.26 -19.22
N LYS A 394 7.64 -14.60 -20.51
CA LYS A 394 8.74 -14.38 -21.45
C LYS A 394 9.03 -12.88 -21.63
N LYS A 395 8.00 -12.04 -21.75
CA LYS A 395 8.11 -10.57 -21.83
C LYS A 395 8.73 -9.98 -20.56
N VAL A 396 8.27 -10.40 -19.38
CA VAL A 396 8.84 -9.93 -18.09
C VAL A 396 10.31 -10.30 -17.97
N ALA A 397 10.68 -11.54 -18.32
CA ALA A 397 12.08 -11.98 -18.29
C ALA A 397 12.95 -11.20 -19.30
N GLN A 398 12.41 -10.90 -20.49
CA GLN A 398 13.07 -10.05 -21.48
C GLN A 398 13.28 -8.62 -20.94
N GLU A 399 12.25 -8.01 -20.37
CA GLU A 399 12.36 -6.66 -19.77
C GLU A 399 13.37 -6.62 -18.62
N GLU A 400 13.44 -7.66 -17.79
CA GLU A 400 14.47 -7.75 -16.74
C GLU A 400 15.87 -7.80 -17.33
N ASN A 401 16.08 -8.62 -18.36
CA ASN A 401 17.38 -8.72 -19.05
C ASN A 401 17.75 -7.40 -19.73
N ASP A 402 16.81 -6.73 -20.39
CA ASP A 402 17.01 -5.44 -21.04
C ASP A 402 17.43 -4.37 -20.03
N VAL A 403 16.82 -4.35 -18.85
CA VAL A 403 17.19 -3.42 -17.77
C VAL A 403 18.61 -3.72 -17.26
N VAL A 404 18.96 -5.00 -17.09
CA VAL A 404 20.33 -5.40 -16.68
C VAL A 404 21.35 -5.02 -17.75
N GLU A 405 21.04 -5.18 -19.02
CA GLU A 405 21.90 -4.75 -20.13
C GLU A 405 22.06 -3.23 -20.17
N GLN A 406 20.97 -2.47 -19.99
CA GLN A 406 21.01 -1.02 -19.93
C GLN A 406 21.86 -0.54 -18.74
N GLU A 407 21.73 -1.18 -17.57
CA GLU A 407 22.58 -0.90 -16.41
C GLU A 407 24.07 -1.15 -16.72
N ARG A 408 24.39 -2.25 -17.42
CA ARG A 408 25.76 -2.57 -17.83
C ARG A 408 26.32 -1.53 -18.82
N LYS A 409 25.55 -1.19 -19.87
CA LYS A 409 25.91 -0.17 -20.86
C LYS A 409 26.15 1.19 -20.19
N LEU A 410 25.28 1.57 -19.25
CA LEU A 410 25.44 2.82 -18.49
C LEU A 410 26.70 2.81 -17.60
N MET A 411 27.02 1.67 -16.98
CA MET A 411 28.23 1.51 -16.18
C MET A 411 29.49 1.61 -17.03
N GLU A 412 29.51 1.01 -18.21
CA GLU A 412 30.61 1.09 -19.18
C GLU A 412 30.80 2.53 -19.67
N LEU A 413 29.71 3.23 -20.05
CA LEU A 413 29.75 4.64 -20.43
C LEU A 413 30.27 5.55 -19.31
N LYS A 414 29.85 5.32 -18.06
CA LYS A 414 30.36 6.09 -16.91
C LYS A 414 31.83 5.84 -16.65
N LYS A 415 32.30 4.61 -16.84
CA LYS A 415 33.72 4.26 -16.70
C LYS A 415 34.54 4.97 -17.77
N GLN A 416 34.11 4.92 -19.04
CA GLN A 416 34.74 5.63 -20.14
C GLN A 416 34.78 7.14 -19.88
N LYS A 417 33.67 7.75 -19.46
CA LYS A 417 33.61 9.17 -19.12
C LYS A 417 34.57 9.54 -17.99
N ARG A 418 34.69 8.71 -16.94
CA ARG A 418 35.66 8.94 -15.86
C ARG A 418 37.11 8.85 -16.33
N GLU A 419 37.43 7.89 -17.19
CA GLU A 419 38.76 7.76 -17.78
C GLU A 419 39.08 8.94 -18.71
N GLU A 420 38.10 9.41 -19.48
CA GLU A 420 38.24 10.63 -20.28
C GLU A 420 38.42 11.87 -19.43
N ASP A 421 37.63 12.03 -18.36
CA ASP A 421 37.74 13.15 -17.43
C ASP A 421 39.08 13.12 -16.68
N GLN A 422 39.57 11.94 -16.29
CA GLN A 422 40.91 11.76 -15.73
C GLN A 422 42.00 12.11 -16.75
N LYS A 423 41.89 11.63 -18.00
CA LYS A 423 42.83 12.01 -19.07
C LYS A 423 42.80 13.51 -19.34
N ARG A 424 41.62 14.15 -19.32
CA ARG A 424 41.46 15.61 -19.45
C ARG A 424 42.08 16.33 -18.27
N PHE A 425 41.86 15.86 -17.05
CA PHE A 425 42.47 16.39 -15.84
C PHE A 425 44.00 16.31 -15.92
N TRP A 426 44.54 15.12 -16.23
CA TRP A 426 45.99 14.94 -16.42
C TRP A 426 46.55 15.73 -17.58
N ARG A 427 45.81 15.94 -18.69
CA ARG A 427 46.24 16.86 -19.76
C ARG A 427 46.27 18.31 -19.29
N ARG A 428 45.30 18.75 -18.48
CA ARG A 428 45.30 20.11 -17.90
C ARG A 428 46.44 20.30 -16.91
N GLU A 429 46.69 19.31 -16.05
CA GLU A 429 47.83 19.30 -15.12
C GLU A 429 49.16 19.23 -15.88
N ALA A 430 49.26 18.40 -16.92
CA ALA A 430 50.44 18.32 -17.77
C ALA A 430 50.69 19.63 -18.53
N MET A 431 49.66 20.34 -18.99
CA MET A 431 49.82 21.69 -19.57
C MET A 431 50.21 22.73 -18.51
N ARG A 432 49.73 22.61 -17.27
CA ARG A 432 50.20 23.43 -16.14
C ARG A 432 51.66 23.13 -15.78
N SER A 433 52.10 21.88 -15.91
CA SER A 433 53.48 21.47 -15.59
C SER A 433 54.46 21.60 -16.76
N SER A 434 53.99 21.59 -18.01
CA SER A 434 54.82 21.74 -19.22
C SER A 434 54.89 23.17 -19.73
N ALA A 435 54.13 24.10 -19.13
CA ALA A 435 54.35 25.51 -19.34
C ALA A 435 55.61 25.93 -18.57
N ASN A 436 56.62 26.24 -19.34
CA ASN A 436 57.74 27.10 -18.95
C ASN A 436 57.27 28.54 -18.61
N ASP A 437 55.98 28.78 -18.38
CA ASP A 437 55.46 29.98 -17.72
C ASP A 437 55.47 29.76 -16.21
N ARG A 438 56.69 29.64 -15.67
CA ARG A 438 56.99 30.44 -14.49
C ARG A 438 56.83 31.89 -14.96
N ILE A 439 55.63 32.45 -14.81
CA ILE A 439 55.55 33.88 -14.48
C ILE A 439 56.41 33.98 -13.23
N GLY A 440 57.64 34.44 -13.42
CA GLY A 440 58.56 34.79 -12.36
C GLY A 440 57.79 35.63 -11.36
N GLY A 441 58.03 35.38 -10.07
CA GLY A 441 57.31 36.03 -9.00
C GLY A 441 57.06 37.51 -9.29
N PHE A 442 55.83 37.94 -9.02
CA PHE A 442 55.44 39.34 -8.91
C PHE A 442 56.28 40.04 -7.81
N LYS A 443 57.58 40.26 -8.05
CA LYS A 443 58.45 41.03 -7.17
C LYS A 443 59.01 42.30 -7.81
N ASP A 444 59.03 42.44 -9.13
CA ASP A 444 59.72 43.58 -9.77
C ASP A 444 58.92 44.34 -10.85
N PHE A 445 57.58 44.32 -10.82
CA PHE A 445 56.76 45.27 -11.60
C PHE A 445 55.87 46.12 -10.69
N ARG A 446 56.48 47.01 -9.91
CA ARG A 446 55.82 48.23 -9.46
C ARG A 446 56.09 49.33 -10.50
N GLN A 447 55.15 49.52 -11.41
CA GLN A 447 55.13 50.73 -12.25
C GLN A 447 54.46 51.86 -11.45
N PRO A 448 55.06 53.08 -11.38
CA PRO A 448 54.63 54.16 -10.48
C PRO A 448 53.20 54.72 -10.67
N TRP A 449 52.46 54.29 -11.68
CA TRP A 449 51.12 54.80 -12.00
C TRP A 449 49.98 53.91 -11.48
N TRP A 450 50.30 52.77 -10.86
CA TRP A 450 49.31 51.83 -10.29
C TRP A 450 48.91 52.14 -8.84
N ASP A 451 49.58 53.08 -8.17
CA ASP A 451 49.26 53.49 -6.78
C ASP A 451 48.03 54.42 -6.68
N TRP A 452 47.40 54.83 -7.79
CA TRP A 452 46.25 55.75 -7.75
C TRP A 452 44.87 55.08 -7.78
N VAL A 453 44.77 53.79 -8.11
CA VAL A 453 43.48 53.12 -8.37
C VAL A 453 42.92 52.36 -7.16
N TRP A 454 43.72 52.14 -6.10
CA TRP A 454 43.28 51.35 -4.93
C TRP A 454 43.80 51.86 -3.57
N GLU A 455 43.87 53.18 -3.35
CA GLU A 455 43.84 53.71 -1.98
C GLU A 455 42.39 53.70 -1.44
N ASP A 456 41.87 52.51 -1.15
CA ASP A 456 40.81 52.41 -0.13
C ASP A 456 41.47 52.55 1.23
N LYS A 457 41.34 53.75 1.81
CA LYS A 457 41.62 53.99 3.22
C LYS A 457 40.57 53.28 4.08
N HIS A 458 41.08 52.54 5.07
CA HIS A 458 40.38 51.83 6.17
C HIS A 458 39.82 50.47 5.70
N ASP A 459 40.26 49.32 6.23
CA ASP A 459 40.09 48.92 7.63
C ASP A 459 40.82 47.59 7.91
N ASP A 460 41.06 47.33 9.19
CA ASP A 460 42.02 46.41 9.75
C ASP A 460 41.67 44.91 9.67
N GLY A 461 42.71 44.09 9.49
CA GLY A 461 42.94 42.97 10.43
C GLY A 461 42.36 41.58 10.13
N ARG A 462 43.29 40.68 9.79
CA ARG A 462 43.38 39.25 10.18
C ARG A 462 42.33 38.24 9.67
N ALA A 463 42.81 37.29 8.87
CA ALA A 463 42.52 35.87 9.11
C ALA A 463 43.76 35.03 8.83
N LYS A 464 44.21 34.31 9.86
CA LYS A 464 45.33 33.36 9.88
C LYS A 464 44.98 32.10 9.09
N ASP A 465 45.99 31.58 8.40
CA ASP A 465 46.12 30.17 8.03
C ASP A 465 46.02 29.29 9.28
N ASP A 466 45.20 28.23 9.24
CA ASP A 466 45.33 27.05 10.11
C ASP A 466 44.83 25.82 9.34
N ALA A 467 45.72 25.22 8.55
CA ALA A 467 45.57 23.89 8.01
C ALA A 467 46.84 23.09 8.30
N ALA A 468 47.03 22.67 9.55
CA ALA A 468 47.94 21.58 9.87
C ALA A 468 47.61 20.97 11.24
N VAL A 469 47.65 19.64 11.27
CA VAL A 469 47.81 18.75 12.45
C VAL A 469 46.51 18.63 13.29
N ILE A 470 45.95 17.46 13.64
CA ILE A 470 46.52 16.23 14.22
C ILE A 470 45.51 15.05 14.03
N PHE A 471 46.01 13.89 13.60
CA PHE A 471 45.46 12.55 13.87
C PHE A 471 46.04 12.04 15.20
N GLU A 472 45.18 11.47 16.08
CA GLU A 472 45.39 10.50 17.20
C GLU A 472 46.58 10.76 18.18
N GLY A 473 46.46 10.86 19.50
CA GLY A 473 45.67 10.24 20.60
C GLY A 473 46.58 10.31 21.87
N PRO A 474 46.25 9.78 23.07
CA PRO A 474 45.04 9.11 23.57
C PRO A 474 44.06 10.00 24.36
#